data_AF-A0A1Y1UQ35-F1
#
_entry.id   AF-A0A1Y1UQ35-F1
#
_cell.length_a   1.000
_cell.length_b   1.000
_cell.length_c   1.000
_cell.angle_alpha   90.00
_cell.angle_beta   90.00
_cell.angle_gamma   90.00
#
_symmetry.space_group_name_H-M   'P 1'
#
loop_
_entity.id
_entity.type
_entity.pdbx_description
1 polymer ?
#
loop_
_entity_poly.entity_id
_entity_poly.type
_entity_poly.pdbx_seq_one_letter_code
_entity_poly.pdbx_strand_id
1 'polypeptide(L)'
;MWASKLFTILAAASLVLGSKTPALGIKQGKIAITSPDGLHDATYPLEPPTSLSQPIVLSEGSTLKLTFNSVDKASGNAVFPQQAHLLFEDSKGGEDVTLPVSVKSNGRASWTFNTAKPISALTHTHGPLHLTLLLSALDSHTPLHYPIGELQLPSSILKAPLRRRHDLPPRQGEPAFQPQQELFHTFNQGEKSVGFIKSALGTGVVLSPWGVLLGLYSQISPKLDYKTPPSSAYLFLVSLAALEALIFVYWVGLRLYQLLPMFILLALVSAYTGKVALKALRSQSAR
;
A
#
# COMPACT_ATOMS: atom_id res chain seq x y z
N MET A 1 15.71 71.90 -30.02
CA MET A 1 15.68 71.60 -28.57
C MET A 1 14.23 71.41 -28.16
N TRP A 2 13.88 70.17 -27.81
CA TRP A 2 12.53 69.69 -27.53
C TRP A 2 11.95 70.23 -26.22
N ALA A 3 10.63 70.44 -26.22
CA ALA A 3 9.82 70.71 -25.06
C ALA A 3 8.97 69.48 -24.68
N SER A 4 8.47 69.49 -23.44
CA SER A 4 7.40 68.63 -22.87
C SER A 4 7.91 67.29 -22.28
N LYS A 5 7.47 66.76 -21.12
CA LYS A 5 6.36 67.03 -20.20
C LYS A 5 6.78 66.64 -18.76
N LEU A 6 6.35 67.42 -17.77
CA LEU A 6 6.31 67.04 -16.35
C LEU A 6 4.88 66.59 -16.03
N PHE A 7 4.70 65.37 -15.51
CA PHE A 7 3.41 64.89 -15.04
C PHE A 7 3.59 64.35 -13.61
N THR A 8 3.04 65.09 -12.66
CA THR A 8 2.90 64.74 -11.24
C THR A 8 1.61 63.94 -11.06
N ILE A 9 1.64 62.84 -10.30
CA ILE A 9 0.43 62.13 -9.83
C ILE A 9 0.46 62.11 -8.31
N LEU A 10 -0.63 62.62 -7.72
CA LEU A 10 -0.88 62.84 -6.31
C LEU A 10 -1.47 61.56 -5.68
N ALA A 11 -0.89 61.10 -4.56
CA ALA A 11 -1.41 59.98 -3.77
C ALA A 11 -2.45 60.49 -2.75
N ALA A 12 -3.62 59.87 -2.70
CA ALA A 12 -4.61 60.08 -1.64
C ALA A 12 -4.76 58.79 -0.82
N ALA A 13 -4.26 58.83 0.42
CA ALA A 13 -4.48 57.79 1.43
C ALA A 13 -5.62 58.24 2.35
N SER A 14 -6.73 57.52 2.35
CA SER A 14 -7.83 57.70 3.30
C SER A 14 -7.58 56.85 4.55
N LEU A 15 -7.47 57.52 5.71
CA LEU A 15 -7.47 56.91 7.03
C LEU A 15 -8.90 56.44 7.39
N VAL A 16 -9.04 55.18 7.80
CA VAL A 16 -10.23 54.68 8.49
C VAL A 16 -10.01 54.82 10.00
N LEU A 17 -10.82 55.66 10.65
CA LEU A 17 -10.88 55.80 12.11
C LEU A 17 -11.68 54.63 12.70
N GLY A 18 -11.03 53.77 13.49
CA GLY A 18 -11.69 52.66 14.19
C GLY A 18 -12.51 53.14 15.39
N SER A 19 -13.82 52.91 15.36
CA SER A 19 -14.70 53.03 16.52
C SER A 19 -14.40 51.91 17.53
N LYS A 20 -14.28 52.27 18.81
CA LYS A 20 -14.00 51.32 19.90
C LYS A 20 -15.27 50.54 20.23
N THR A 21 -15.47 49.39 19.60
CA THR A 21 -16.60 48.51 19.84
C THR A 21 -16.53 47.86 21.24
N PRO A 22 -17.67 47.69 21.94
CA PRO A 22 -17.71 47.05 23.27
C PRO A 22 -17.21 45.60 23.18
N ALA A 23 -16.46 45.14 24.17
CA ALA A 23 -15.75 43.86 24.09
C ALA A 23 -16.50 42.71 24.79
N LEU A 24 -16.63 41.56 24.12
CA LEU A 24 -17.20 40.37 24.73
C LEU A 24 -16.28 39.83 25.85
N GLY A 25 -16.91 39.40 26.93
CA GLY A 25 -16.27 38.81 28.10
C GLY A 25 -17.08 37.65 28.65
N ILE A 26 -16.47 36.93 29.58
CA ILE A 26 -17.08 35.79 30.23
C ILE A 26 -17.10 36.05 31.74
N LYS A 27 -18.24 35.79 32.37
CA LYS A 27 -18.37 35.74 33.83
C LYS A 27 -18.80 34.33 34.27
N GLN A 28 -18.35 33.94 35.45
CA GLN A 28 -18.69 32.64 36.06
C GLN A 28 -18.40 31.44 35.14
N GLY A 29 -17.29 31.51 34.39
CA GLY A 29 -16.82 30.38 33.61
C GLY A 29 -16.30 29.29 34.54
N LYS A 30 -16.72 28.04 34.31
CA LYS A 30 -16.20 26.88 35.02
C LYS A 30 -16.19 25.65 34.13
N ILE A 31 -15.17 24.83 34.32
CA ILE A 31 -15.05 23.49 33.75
C ILE A 31 -15.20 22.51 34.89
N ALA A 32 -16.23 21.67 34.83
CA ALA A 32 -16.43 20.58 35.75
C ALA A 32 -16.12 19.26 35.03
N ILE A 33 -15.28 18.44 35.64
CA ILE A 33 -15.01 17.07 35.24
C ILE A 33 -15.75 16.20 36.24
N THR A 34 -16.58 15.30 35.75
CA THR A 34 -17.30 14.32 36.58
C THR A 34 -16.92 12.92 36.11
N SER A 35 -16.22 12.19 36.96
CA SER A 35 -15.80 10.81 36.77
C SER A 35 -16.94 9.85 37.14
N PRO A 36 -17.09 8.69 36.46
CA PRO A 36 -18.09 7.69 36.84
C PRO A 36 -17.91 7.17 38.28
N ASP A 37 -16.68 7.16 38.79
CA ASP A 37 -16.34 6.68 40.13
C ASP A 37 -16.43 7.77 41.22
N GLY A 38 -16.66 9.04 40.82
CA GLY A 38 -16.73 10.20 41.72
C GLY A 38 -15.41 10.60 42.41
N LEU A 39 -14.34 9.82 42.24
CA LEU A 39 -13.03 10.05 42.86
C LEU A 39 -12.16 11.08 42.14
N HIS A 40 -12.38 11.31 40.84
CA HIS A 40 -11.58 12.20 39.99
C HIS A 40 -12.36 13.45 39.55
N ASP A 41 -13.32 13.89 40.36
CA ASP A 41 -14.11 15.08 40.09
C ASP A 41 -13.27 16.33 40.35
N ALA A 42 -13.18 17.21 39.34
CA ALA A 42 -12.42 18.45 39.44
C ALA A 42 -13.23 19.61 38.85
N THR A 43 -13.24 20.76 39.54
CA THR A 43 -13.85 21.98 39.04
C THR A 43 -12.79 23.08 38.91
N TYR A 44 -12.57 23.54 37.70
CA TYR A 44 -11.65 24.63 37.40
C TYR A 44 -12.43 25.91 37.09
N PRO A 45 -12.27 26.98 37.89
CA PRO A 45 -12.82 28.29 37.55
C PRO A 45 -12.05 28.87 36.35
N LEU A 46 -12.76 29.53 35.45
CA LEU A 46 -12.20 30.23 34.30
C LEU A 46 -12.31 31.73 34.51
N GLU A 47 -11.17 32.40 34.62
CA GLU A 47 -11.07 33.85 34.71
C GLU A 47 -10.30 34.39 33.50
N PRO A 48 -10.97 35.06 32.55
CA PRO A 48 -10.29 35.68 31.42
C PRO A 48 -9.36 36.81 31.91
N PRO A 49 -8.12 36.95 31.40
CA PRO A 49 -7.52 36.26 30.25
C PRO A 49 -6.59 35.10 30.61
N THR A 50 -6.53 34.69 31.88
CA THR A 50 -5.59 33.67 32.36
C THR A 50 -6.01 32.28 31.86
N SER A 51 -5.07 31.56 31.24
CA SER A 51 -5.26 30.15 30.87
C SER A 51 -4.99 29.24 32.07
N LEU A 52 -5.56 28.04 32.05
CA LEU A 52 -5.32 27.04 33.08
C LEU A 52 -3.86 26.56 33.02
N SER A 53 -3.18 26.60 34.16
CA SER A 53 -1.77 26.18 34.28
C SER A 53 -1.58 24.67 34.31
N GLN A 54 -2.64 23.89 34.57
CA GLN A 54 -2.59 22.43 34.62
C GLN A 54 -3.39 21.82 33.47
N PRO A 55 -2.85 20.79 32.79
CA PRO A 55 -3.57 20.11 31.72
C PRO A 55 -4.79 19.36 32.27
N ILE A 56 -5.92 19.47 31.57
CA ILE A 56 -7.14 18.75 31.87
C ILE A 56 -7.00 17.33 31.33
N VAL A 57 -6.85 16.35 32.22
CA VAL A 57 -6.77 14.93 31.84
C VAL A 57 -8.13 14.27 32.04
N LEU A 58 -8.70 13.71 30.98
CA LEU A 58 -9.96 12.96 31.04
C LEU A 58 -9.70 11.46 31.20
N SER A 59 -10.32 10.86 32.22
CA SER A 59 -10.35 9.41 32.41
C SER A 59 -11.50 8.76 31.63
N GLU A 60 -11.45 7.45 31.40
CA GLU A 60 -12.48 6.69 30.68
C GLU A 60 -13.88 6.88 31.30
N GLY A 61 -14.88 7.10 30.46
CA GLY A 61 -16.27 7.33 30.90
C GLY A 61 -16.53 8.65 31.62
N SER A 62 -15.54 9.53 31.79
CA SER A 62 -15.72 10.86 32.39
C SER A 62 -16.57 11.80 31.53
N THR A 63 -17.20 12.78 32.17
CA THR A 63 -17.92 13.87 31.51
C THR A 63 -17.25 15.20 31.80
N LEU A 64 -16.93 15.96 30.74
CA LEU A 64 -16.45 17.33 30.83
C LEU A 64 -17.61 18.27 30.53
N LYS A 65 -17.91 19.17 31.46
CA LYS A 65 -18.95 20.18 31.32
C LYS A 65 -18.36 21.58 31.45
N LEU A 66 -18.46 22.34 30.37
CA LEU A 66 -18.14 23.77 30.33
C LEU A 66 -19.43 24.56 30.54
N THR A 67 -19.44 25.46 31.52
CA THR A 67 -20.53 26.43 31.69
C THR A 67 -19.97 27.82 31.88
N PHE A 68 -20.54 28.80 31.20
CA PHE A 68 -20.14 30.19 31.34
C PHE A 68 -21.31 31.13 31.04
N ASN A 69 -21.19 32.39 31.44
CA ASN A 69 -22.13 33.45 31.06
C ASN A 69 -21.42 34.47 30.18
N SER A 70 -21.92 34.67 28.96
CA SER A 70 -21.41 35.69 28.04
C SER A 70 -21.95 37.06 28.44
N VAL A 71 -21.02 37.98 28.69
CA VAL A 71 -21.34 39.35 29.10
C VAL A 71 -20.55 40.33 28.26
N ASP A 72 -21.05 41.54 28.13
CA ASP A 72 -20.25 42.65 27.64
C ASP A 72 -19.33 43.15 28.77
N LYS A 73 -18.03 43.33 28.48
CA LYS A 73 -17.03 43.83 29.44
C LYS A 73 -17.33 45.27 29.86
N ALA A 74 -17.95 46.07 29.00
CA ALA A 74 -18.24 47.48 29.28
C ALA A 74 -19.51 47.65 30.14
N SER A 75 -20.62 47.00 29.77
CA SER A 75 -21.90 47.16 30.47
C SER A 75 -22.17 46.11 31.54
N GLY A 76 -21.46 44.97 31.53
CA GLY A 76 -21.70 43.86 32.44
C GLY A 76 -23.02 43.11 32.18
N ASN A 77 -23.79 43.51 31.17
CA ASN A 77 -25.05 42.90 30.78
C ASN A 77 -24.82 41.58 30.05
N ALA A 78 -25.76 40.65 30.21
CA ALA A 78 -25.74 39.38 29.49
C ALA A 78 -26.02 39.64 28.01
N VAL A 79 -25.15 39.12 27.14
CA VAL A 79 -25.24 39.27 25.69
C VAL A 79 -25.34 37.89 25.06
N PHE A 80 -26.19 37.75 24.06
CA PHE A 80 -26.30 36.53 23.25
C PHE A 80 -25.30 36.60 22.07
N PRO A 81 -24.19 35.85 22.09
CA PRO A 81 -23.29 35.75 20.96
C PRO A 81 -23.96 34.99 19.81
N GLN A 82 -23.77 35.47 18.58
CA GLN A 82 -24.31 34.81 17.38
C GLN A 82 -23.45 33.60 16.98
N GLN A 83 -22.15 33.63 17.27
CA GLN A 83 -21.23 32.51 17.09
C GLN A 83 -20.58 32.17 18.42
N ALA A 84 -20.70 30.91 18.81
CA ALA A 84 -20.07 30.36 20.01
C ALA A 84 -19.54 28.97 19.69
N HIS A 85 -18.22 28.86 19.62
CA HIS A 85 -17.54 27.64 19.21
C HIS A 85 -16.37 27.33 20.14
N LEU A 86 -16.15 26.04 20.35
CA LEU A 86 -14.94 25.49 20.96
C LEU A 86 -14.08 24.94 19.84
N LEU A 87 -12.88 25.47 19.71
CA LEU A 87 -11.87 25.01 18.80
C LEU A 87 -10.91 24.10 19.58
N PHE A 88 -10.69 22.92 19.03
CA PHE A 88 -9.77 21.90 19.51
C PHE A 88 -8.63 21.83 18.49
N GLU A 89 -7.52 22.46 18.82
CA GLU A 89 -6.31 22.46 17.99
C GLU A 89 -5.40 21.31 18.38
N ASP A 90 -4.90 20.59 17.38
CA ASP A 90 -3.96 19.50 17.61
C ASP A 90 -2.52 20.01 17.57
N SER A 91 -1.82 19.90 18.70
CA SER A 91 -0.43 20.33 18.85
C SER A 91 0.54 19.65 17.85
N LYS A 92 0.21 18.45 17.36
CA LYS A 92 1.08 17.67 16.46
C LYS A 92 0.77 17.85 14.97
N GLY A 93 -0.05 18.83 14.60
CA GLY A 93 -0.41 19.10 13.19
C GLY A 93 -1.48 18.15 12.65
N GLY A 94 -2.38 17.70 13.53
CA GLY A 94 -3.59 16.97 13.17
C GLY A 94 -4.69 17.86 12.62
N GLU A 95 -5.90 17.31 12.53
CA GLU A 95 -7.07 18.05 12.08
C GLU A 95 -7.65 18.87 13.24
N ASP A 96 -7.76 20.18 13.03
CA ASP A 96 -8.39 21.08 13.99
C ASP A 96 -9.91 20.93 13.92
N VAL A 97 -10.54 20.72 15.08
CA VAL A 97 -11.98 20.43 15.17
C VAL A 97 -12.69 21.58 15.87
N THR A 98 -13.72 22.12 15.23
CA THR A 98 -14.57 23.17 15.83
C THR A 98 -15.93 22.61 16.19
N LEU A 99 -16.34 22.74 17.46
CA LEU A 99 -17.64 22.28 17.97
C LEU A 99 -18.50 23.45 18.45
N PRO A 100 -19.79 23.51 18.11
CA PRO A 100 -20.68 24.57 18.57
C PRO A 100 -21.00 24.44 20.07
N VAL A 101 -21.16 25.57 20.73
CA VAL A 101 -21.61 25.68 22.13
C VAL A 101 -23.06 26.12 22.16
N SER A 102 -23.88 25.45 22.96
CA SER A 102 -25.27 25.87 23.16
C SER A 102 -25.32 27.08 24.09
N VAL A 103 -25.82 28.21 23.57
CA VAL A 103 -26.02 29.45 24.32
C VAL A 103 -27.51 29.75 24.37
N LYS A 104 -28.01 30.14 25.54
CA LYS A 104 -29.41 30.56 25.73
C LYS A 104 -29.55 32.07 25.55
N SER A 105 -30.77 32.54 25.32
CA SER A 105 -31.08 33.97 25.16
C SER A 105 -30.64 34.86 26.34
N ASN A 106 -30.46 34.27 27.53
CA ASN A 106 -29.97 34.95 28.72
C ASN A 106 -28.44 35.01 28.84
N GLY A 107 -27.69 34.70 27.77
CA GLY A 107 -26.21 34.68 27.77
C GLY A 107 -25.58 33.45 28.44
N ARG A 108 -26.38 32.57 29.05
CA ARG A 108 -25.85 31.36 29.70
C ARG A 108 -25.54 30.29 28.65
N ALA A 109 -24.29 29.86 28.65
CA ALA A 109 -23.78 28.82 27.77
C ALA A 109 -23.49 27.53 28.53
N SER A 110 -23.73 26.40 27.87
CA SER A 110 -23.36 25.08 28.37
C SER A 110 -22.92 24.16 27.24
N TRP A 111 -21.78 23.51 27.44
CA TRP A 111 -21.28 22.46 26.57
C TRP A 111 -20.89 21.24 27.41
N THR A 112 -21.17 20.05 26.90
CA THR A 112 -20.90 18.79 27.58
C THR A 112 -20.28 17.80 26.62
N PHE A 113 -19.20 17.17 27.06
CA PHE A 113 -18.53 16.09 26.36
C PHE A 113 -18.50 14.86 27.26
N ASN A 114 -18.91 13.72 26.72
CA ASN A 114 -18.88 12.46 27.44
C ASN A 114 -17.92 11.51 26.73
N THR A 115 -16.91 11.08 27.47
CA THR A 115 -15.88 10.13 27.07
C THR A 115 -16.50 8.76 26.70
N ALA A 116 -17.57 8.30 27.36
CA ALA A 116 -18.26 7.06 26.99
C ALA A 116 -19.01 7.13 25.64
N LYS A 117 -19.33 8.34 25.16
CA LYS A 117 -20.00 8.59 23.87
C LYS A 117 -19.20 9.62 23.07
N PRO A 118 -18.01 9.23 22.58
CA PRO A 118 -17.09 10.17 21.99
C PRO A 118 -17.64 10.73 20.67
N ILE A 119 -17.46 12.03 20.47
CA ILE A 119 -17.79 12.70 19.22
C ILE A 119 -16.77 12.25 18.17
N SER A 120 -17.24 11.69 17.05
CA SER A 120 -16.40 11.11 16.00
C SER A 120 -15.33 12.07 15.47
N ALA A 121 -15.62 13.37 15.42
CA ALA A 121 -14.67 14.39 15.01
C ALA A 121 -13.41 14.44 15.90
N LEU A 122 -13.57 14.27 17.23
CA LEU A 122 -12.46 14.33 18.18
C LEU A 122 -11.67 13.01 18.28
N THR A 123 -12.19 11.91 17.73
CA THR A 123 -11.56 10.59 17.85
C THR A 123 -10.30 10.39 17.01
N HIS A 124 -10.03 11.26 16.03
CA HIS A 124 -8.89 11.12 15.10
C HIS A 124 -7.72 12.06 15.43
N THR A 125 -7.63 12.54 16.66
CA THR A 125 -6.65 13.54 17.11
C THR A 125 -5.38 12.92 17.68
N HIS A 126 -4.25 13.62 17.57
CA HIS A 126 -2.91 13.15 17.90
C HIS A 126 -2.27 13.88 19.08
N GLY A 127 -2.69 13.54 20.30
CA GLY A 127 -2.03 13.99 21.53
C GLY A 127 -2.81 15.09 22.25
N PRO A 128 -2.13 15.98 23.00
CA PRO A 128 -2.80 17.01 23.78
C PRO A 128 -3.45 18.04 22.86
N LEU A 129 -4.73 18.31 23.11
CA LEU A 129 -5.53 19.27 22.36
C LEU A 129 -5.52 20.62 23.06
N HIS A 130 -5.20 21.69 22.33
CA HIS A 130 -5.37 23.05 22.84
C HIS A 130 -6.84 23.45 22.68
N LEU A 131 -7.48 23.76 23.81
CA LEU A 131 -8.89 24.13 23.87
C LEU A 131 -9.00 25.66 23.87
N THR A 132 -9.58 26.21 22.81
CA THR A 132 -9.83 27.65 22.66
C THR A 132 -11.32 27.92 22.52
N LEU A 133 -11.81 28.92 23.26
CA LEU A 133 -13.19 29.38 23.19
C LEU A 133 -13.27 30.60 22.29
N LEU A 134 -14.07 30.48 21.23
CA LEU A 134 -14.32 31.52 20.24
C LEU A 134 -15.74 32.03 20.41
N LEU A 135 -15.88 33.30 20.78
CA LEU A 135 -17.18 34.00 20.80
C LEU A 135 -17.14 35.17 19.83
N SER A 136 -18.18 35.31 19.02
CA SER A 136 -18.32 36.44 18.10
C SER A 136 -19.78 36.90 18.00
N ALA A 137 -19.95 38.20 17.78
CA ALA A 137 -21.20 38.85 17.44
C ALA A 137 -20.91 39.75 16.24
N LEU A 138 -21.73 39.66 15.19
CA LEU A 138 -21.40 40.13 13.84
C LEU A 138 -20.87 41.57 13.79
N ASP A 139 -21.57 42.52 14.42
CA ASP A 139 -21.19 43.95 14.36
C ASP A 139 -21.32 44.70 15.70
N SER A 140 -21.85 44.06 16.74
CA SER A 140 -22.14 44.73 18.01
C SER A 140 -20.97 44.76 18.98
N HIS A 141 -20.05 43.79 18.89
CA HIS A 141 -18.99 43.61 19.88
C HIS A 141 -17.69 43.08 19.30
N THR A 142 -16.55 43.38 19.94
CA THR A 142 -15.28 42.75 19.56
C THR A 142 -15.32 41.26 19.91
N PRO A 143 -14.89 40.37 19.00
CA PRO A 143 -14.87 38.94 19.24
C PRO A 143 -13.91 38.58 20.38
N LEU A 144 -14.22 37.50 21.10
CA LEU A 144 -13.39 36.95 22.17
C LEU A 144 -12.71 35.68 21.68
N HIS A 145 -11.37 35.70 21.71
CA HIS A 145 -10.52 34.54 21.55
C HIS A 145 -9.89 34.22 22.92
N TYR A 146 -10.36 33.17 23.59
CA TYR A 146 -9.91 32.81 24.93
C TYR A 146 -9.30 31.40 24.96
N PRO A 147 -7.96 31.28 25.13
CA PRO A 147 -7.32 29.99 25.32
C PRO A 147 -7.58 29.48 26.74
N ILE A 148 -8.28 28.36 26.85
CA ILE A 148 -8.64 27.77 28.14
C ILE A 148 -7.47 26.97 28.70
N GLY A 149 -6.86 26.10 27.89
CA GLY A 149 -5.77 25.23 28.32
C GLY A 149 -5.64 23.97 27.46
N GLU A 150 -4.81 23.03 27.92
CA GLU A 150 -4.59 21.75 27.26
C GLU A 150 -5.56 20.68 27.78
N LEU A 151 -6.12 19.89 26.86
CA LEU A 151 -7.02 18.78 27.12
C LEU A 151 -6.37 17.48 26.62
N GLN A 152 -6.23 16.50 27.50
CA GLN A 152 -5.76 15.16 27.16
C GLN A 152 -6.93 14.17 27.20
N LEU A 153 -7.21 13.57 26.04
CA LEU A 153 -8.21 12.52 25.89
C LEU A 153 -7.61 11.15 26.25
N PRO A 154 -8.41 10.22 26.80
CA PRO A 154 -7.93 8.88 27.10
C PRO A 154 -7.68 8.09 25.80
N SER A 155 -6.62 7.29 25.80
CA SER A 155 -6.16 6.54 24.63
C SER A 155 -7.16 5.52 24.10
N SER A 156 -8.10 5.05 24.93
CA SER A 156 -9.16 4.10 24.52
C SER A 156 -10.18 4.67 23.53
N ILE A 157 -10.29 5.99 23.44
CA ILE A 157 -11.21 6.66 22.50
C ILE A 157 -10.51 7.08 21.22
N LEU A 158 -9.21 7.28 21.29
CA LEU A 158 -8.41 7.68 20.16
C LEU A 158 -8.39 6.52 19.15
N LYS A 159 -8.89 6.80 17.96
CA LYS A 159 -8.80 5.89 16.83
C LYS A 159 -7.53 6.21 16.07
N ALA A 160 -6.99 5.19 15.40
CA ALA A 160 -5.97 5.43 14.40
C ALA A 160 -6.49 6.50 13.43
N PRO A 161 -5.65 7.47 13.03
CA PRO A 161 -6.08 8.51 12.11
C PRO A 161 -6.68 7.85 10.89
N LEU A 162 -7.75 8.45 10.37
CA LEU A 162 -8.23 8.07 9.06
C LEU A 162 -7.04 8.23 8.13
N ARG A 163 -6.60 7.12 7.52
CA ARG A 163 -5.65 7.12 6.42
C ARG A 163 -6.21 8.10 5.40
N ARG A 164 -5.65 9.31 5.40
CA ARG A 164 -6.04 10.35 4.46
C ARG A 164 -5.66 9.85 3.08
N ARG A 165 -6.28 10.43 2.05
CA ARG A 165 -6.14 9.98 0.65
C ARG A 165 -4.69 9.88 0.13
N HIS A 166 -3.73 10.44 0.86
CA HIS A 166 -2.29 10.33 0.64
C HIS A 166 -1.67 8.98 1.07
N ASP A 167 -2.32 8.20 1.93
CA ASP A 167 -1.85 6.89 2.40
C ASP A 167 -2.47 5.71 1.63
N LEU A 168 -3.35 6.01 0.67
CA LEU A 168 -3.96 5.07 -0.26
C LEU A 168 -3.25 5.18 -1.61
N PRO A 169 -3.25 4.12 -2.44
CA PRO A 169 -2.87 4.27 -3.85
C PRO A 169 -3.71 5.40 -4.47
N PRO A 170 -3.10 6.29 -5.27
CA PRO A 170 -3.78 7.48 -5.77
C PRO A 170 -5.03 7.10 -6.58
N ARG A 171 -6.19 7.62 -6.17
CA ARG A 171 -7.44 7.58 -6.96
C ARG A 171 -7.37 8.70 -8.00
N GLN A 172 -7.89 8.47 -9.21
CA GLN A 172 -7.87 9.47 -10.27
C GLN A 172 -8.49 10.80 -9.79
N GLY A 173 -7.70 11.88 -9.71
CA GLY A 173 -8.20 13.25 -9.53
C GLY A 173 -7.71 14.09 -8.33
N GLU A 174 -6.77 13.66 -7.49
CA GLU A 174 -6.19 14.49 -6.38
C GLU A 174 -4.65 14.57 -6.47
N PRO A 175 -4.01 15.60 -5.89
CA PRO A 175 -3.04 16.49 -6.56
C PRO A 175 -2.00 15.76 -7.43
N ALA A 176 -2.06 16.08 -8.73
CA ALA A 176 -1.58 15.30 -9.87
C ALA A 176 -0.06 15.09 -10.06
N PHE A 177 0.80 15.65 -9.18
CA PHE A 177 2.23 15.79 -9.47
C PHE A 177 3.14 15.41 -8.29
N GLN A 178 3.13 14.14 -7.89
CA GLN A 178 4.27 13.54 -7.18
C GLN A 178 4.83 12.41 -8.05
N PRO A 179 6.16 12.27 -8.17
CA PRO A 179 6.74 11.14 -8.87
C PRO A 179 6.28 9.86 -8.18
N GLN A 180 5.63 8.98 -8.94
CA GLN A 180 5.26 7.66 -8.44
C GLN A 180 6.53 6.87 -8.13
N GLN A 181 6.46 5.99 -7.14
CA GLN A 181 7.55 5.08 -6.86
C GLN A 181 7.84 4.21 -8.10
N GLU A 182 9.11 4.11 -8.46
CA GLU A 182 9.54 3.25 -9.57
C GLU A 182 9.21 1.78 -9.27
N LEU A 183 8.55 1.12 -10.22
CA LEU A 183 8.22 -0.30 -10.14
C LEU A 183 9.26 -1.10 -10.92
N PHE A 184 10.00 -1.97 -10.22
CA PHE A 184 10.92 -2.91 -10.86
C PHE A 184 10.23 -4.26 -11.07
N HIS A 185 10.25 -4.77 -12.30
CA HIS A 185 9.81 -6.13 -12.56
C HIS A 185 10.82 -7.12 -11.95
N THR A 186 10.38 -7.88 -10.95
CA THR A 186 11.17 -8.97 -10.39
C THR A 186 11.01 -10.22 -11.27
N PHE A 187 12.02 -10.51 -12.08
CA PHE A 187 12.06 -11.76 -12.84
C PHE A 187 12.17 -12.96 -11.90
N ASN A 188 11.57 -14.08 -12.31
CA ASN A 188 11.77 -15.34 -11.62
C ASN A 188 13.26 -15.72 -11.65
N GLN A 189 13.75 -16.26 -10.53
CA GLN A 189 15.11 -16.80 -10.49
C GLN A 189 15.24 -17.94 -11.51
N GLY A 190 16.37 -17.97 -12.22
CA GLY A 190 16.68 -19.07 -13.11
C GLY A 190 16.72 -20.41 -12.37
N GLU A 191 16.35 -21.49 -13.04
CA GLU A 191 16.40 -22.83 -12.47
C GLU A 191 17.82 -23.19 -12.03
N LYS A 192 17.94 -23.84 -10.86
CA LYS A 192 19.24 -24.25 -10.31
C LYS A 192 19.73 -25.48 -11.06
N SER A 193 20.82 -25.36 -11.81
CA SER A 193 21.47 -26.50 -12.46
C SER A 193 22.36 -27.28 -11.49
N VAL A 194 22.48 -28.59 -11.72
CA VAL A 194 23.43 -29.45 -10.99
C VAL A 194 24.83 -29.30 -11.57
N GLY A 195 25.85 -29.37 -10.72
CA GLY A 195 27.25 -29.30 -11.17
C GLY A 195 27.61 -30.45 -12.13
N PHE A 196 28.52 -30.18 -13.06
CA PHE A 196 28.93 -31.10 -14.14
C PHE A 196 29.31 -32.51 -13.63
N ILE A 197 30.05 -32.59 -12.53
CA ILE A 197 30.51 -33.86 -11.94
C ILE A 197 29.33 -34.75 -11.54
N LYS A 198 28.29 -34.17 -10.92
CA LYS A 198 27.10 -34.93 -10.49
C LYS A 198 26.30 -35.43 -11.70
N SER A 199 26.17 -34.60 -12.73
CA SER A 199 25.53 -34.98 -13.99
C SER A 199 26.29 -36.12 -14.67
N ALA A 200 27.61 -36.00 -14.80
CA ALA A 200 28.47 -37.01 -15.42
C ALA A 200 28.42 -38.36 -14.69
N LEU A 201 28.41 -38.35 -13.34
CA LEU A 201 28.27 -39.57 -12.56
C LEU A 201 26.91 -40.24 -12.81
N GLY A 202 25.83 -39.45 -12.85
CA GLY A 202 24.49 -39.95 -13.20
C GLY A 202 24.46 -40.58 -14.59
N THR A 203 25.03 -39.93 -15.60
CA THR A 203 25.14 -40.48 -16.96
C THR A 203 25.95 -41.78 -16.98
N GLY A 204 27.05 -41.85 -16.22
CA GLY A 204 27.85 -43.07 -16.10
C GLY A 204 27.05 -44.25 -15.52
N VAL A 205 26.25 -44.00 -14.49
CA VAL A 205 25.35 -45.02 -13.89
C VAL A 205 24.30 -45.47 -14.91
N VAL A 206 23.69 -44.55 -15.67
CA VAL A 206 22.70 -44.89 -16.70
C VAL A 206 23.31 -45.70 -17.86
N LEU A 207 24.58 -45.46 -18.20
CA LEU A 207 25.29 -46.20 -19.25
C LEU A 207 25.88 -47.54 -18.76
N SER A 208 25.99 -47.76 -17.45
CA SER A 208 26.60 -48.96 -16.87
C SER A 208 25.96 -50.28 -17.34
N PRO A 209 24.62 -50.43 -17.40
CA PRO A 209 24.00 -51.66 -17.89
C PRO A 209 24.39 -52.03 -19.32
N TRP A 210 24.61 -51.04 -20.20
CA TRP A 210 25.06 -51.27 -21.56
C TRP A 210 26.50 -51.79 -21.61
N GLY A 211 27.38 -51.25 -20.76
CA GLY A 211 28.75 -51.76 -20.63
C GLY A 211 28.80 -53.20 -20.12
N VAL A 212 27.97 -53.52 -19.11
CA VAL A 212 27.81 -54.88 -18.59
C VAL A 212 27.28 -55.81 -19.68
N LEU A 213 26.25 -55.40 -20.44
CA LEU A 213 25.70 -56.17 -21.55
C LEU A 213 26.76 -56.49 -22.60
N LEU A 214 27.56 -55.50 -23.03
CA LEU A 214 28.63 -55.71 -24.01
C LEU A 214 29.74 -56.63 -23.47
N GLY A 215 30.09 -56.50 -22.19
CA GLY A 215 31.05 -57.36 -21.52
C GLY A 215 30.57 -58.82 -21.44
N LEU A 216 29.32 -59.04 -21.00
CA LEU A 216 28.72 -60.37 -20.94
C LEU A 216 28.51 -60.97 -22.33
N TYR A 217 28.14 -60.15 -23.32
CA TYR A 217 28.00 -60.59 -24.71
C TYR A 217 29.32 -61.14 -25.26
N SER A 218 30.46 -60.55 -24.89
CA SER A 218 31.77 -61.07 -25.28
C SER A 218 32.10 -62.44 -24.66
N GLN A 219 31.58 -62.73 -23.46
CA GLN A 219 31.82 -63.99 -22.73
C GLN A 219 30.85 -65.11 -23.14
N ILE A 220 29.59 -64.76 -23.41
CA ILE A 220 28.52 -65.70 -23.76
C ILE A 220 28.46 -65.94 -25.27
N SER A 221 29.22 -65.18 -26.07
CA SER A 221 29.21 -65.27 -27.54
C SER A 221 29.21 -66.74 -27.99
N PRO A 222 28.06 -67.25 -28.48
CA PRO A 222 28.04 -68.57 -29.07
C PRO A 222 29.06 -68.57 -30.20
N LYS A 223 29.64 -69.73 -30.53
CA LYS A 223 30.47 -69.86 -31.73
C LYS A 223 29.61 -69.44 -32.92
N LEU A 224 29.67 -68.16 -33.29
CA LEU A 224 28.98 -67.60 -34.44
C LEU A 224 29.65 -68.27 -35.63
N ASP A 225 29.03 -69.33 -36.13
CA ASP A 225 29.43 -69.93 -37.39
C ASP A 225 29.15 -68.86 -38.45
N TYR A 226 30.19 -68.11 -38.82
CA TYR A 226 30.12 -66.98 -39.74
C TYR A 226 29.84 -67.50 -41.15
N LYS A 227 28.61 -67.97 -41.39
CA LYS A 227 28.09 -68.18 -42.73
C LYS A 227 28.03 -66.81 -43.38
N THR A 228 28.78 -66.64 -44.47
CA THR A 228 28.85 -65.38 -45.21
C THR A 228 27.42 -64.93 -45.55
N PRO A 229 26.93 -63.81 -44.97
CA PRO A 229 25.56 -63.40 -45.19
C PRO A 229 25.37 -62.96 -46.66
N PRO A 230 24.15 -63.10 -47.20
CA PRO A 230 23.87 -62.70 -48.57
C PRO A 230 24.06 -61.19 -48.71
N SER A 231 24.47 -60.73 -49.90
CA SER A 231 24.70 -59.30 -50.18
C SER A 231 23.48 -58.42 -49.87
N SER A 232 22.26 -58.96 -49.99
CA SER A 232 21.01 -58.29 -49.61
C SER A 232 20.90 -57.96 -48.11
N ALA A 233 21.52 -58.75 -47.23
CA ALA A 233 21.52 -58.49 -45.79
C ALA A 233 22.36 -57.26 -45.43
N TYR A 234 23.50 -57.04 -46.09
CA TYR A 234 24.30 -55.83 -45.91
C TYR A 234 23.52 -54.59 -46.36
N LEU A 235 22.80 -54.68 -47.48
CA LEU A 235 22.00 -53.56 -48.00
C LEU A 235 20.83 -53.22 -47.05
N PHE A 236 20.21 -54.23 -46.44
CA PHE A 236 19.22 -54.02 -45.37
C PHE A 236 19.84 -53.37 -44.12
N LEU A 237 21.00 -53.82 -43.65
CA LEU A 237 21.70 -53.23 -42.51
C LEU A 237 22.10 -51.78 -42.75
N VAL A 238 22.59 -51.44 -43.95
CA VAL A 238 22.87 -50.05 -44.34
C VAL A 238 21.61 -49.21 -44.32
N SER A 239 20.47 -49.74 -44.81
CA SER A 239 19.19 -49.01 -44.75
C SER A 239 18.70 -48.76 -43.32
N LEU A 240 18.93 -49.70 -42.40
CA LEU A 240 18.64 -49.54 -40.97
C LEU A 240 19.57 -48.51 -40.32
N ALA A 241 20.87 -48.57 -40.61
CA ALA A 241 21.84 -47.59 -40.13
C ALA A 241 21.51 -46.18 -40.64
N ALA A 242 21.04 -46.05 -41.88
CA ALA A 242 20.59 -44.79 -42.43
C ALA A 242 19.34 -44.26 -41.71
N LEU A 243 18.39 -45.12 -41.33
CA LEU A 243 17.22 -44.73 -40.54
C LEU A 243 17.62 -44.24 -39.14
N GLU A 244 18.54 -44.95 -38.48
CA GLU A 244 19.03 -44.55 -37.16
C GLU A 244 19.80 -43.22 -37.22
N ALA A 245 20.65 -43.06 -38.24
CA ALA A 245 21.35 -41.80 -38.49
C ALA A 245 20.37 -40.65 -38.75
N LEU A 246 19.28 -40.89 -39.48
CA LEU A 246 18.23 -39.91 -39.72
C LEU A 246 17.53 -39.50 -38.42
N ILE A 247 17.26 -40.44 -37.51
CA ILE A 247 16.70 -40.17 -36.18
C ILE A 247 17.69 -39.36 -35.33
N PHE A 248 18.99 -39.69 -35.38
CA PHE A 248 20.03 -38.93 -34.68
C PHE A 248 20.14 -37.49 -35.22
N VAL A 249 20.14 -37.30 -36.54
CA VAL A 249 20.15 -35.96 -37.15
C VAL A 249 18.89 -35.17 -36.78
N TYR A 250 17.75 -35.84 -36.65
CA TYR A 250 16.54 -35.23 -36.11
C TYR A 250 16.72 -34.74 -34.68
N TRP A 251 17.28 -35.56 -33.80
CA TRP A 251 17.56 -35.17 -32.42
C TRP A 251 18.51 -33.96 -32.32
N VAL A 252 19.50 -33.84 -33.21
CA VAL A 252 20.45 -32.71 -33.22
C VAL A 252 19.81 -31.39 -33.68
N GLY A 253 18.82 -31.42 -34.58
CA GLY A 253 18.17 -30.17 -35.00
C GLY A 253 17.32 -30.21 -36.28
N LEU A 254 17.05 -31.38 -36.87
CA LEU A 254 16.16 -31.44 -38.04
C LEU A 254 14.71 -31.14 -37.63
N ARG A 255 13.97 -30.40 -38.46
CA ARG A 255 12.57 -30.09 -38.20
C ARG A 255 11.66 -31.26 -38.60
N LEU A 256 10.55 -31.45 -37.90
CA LEU A 256 9.66 -32.60 -38.10
C LEU A 256 9.15 -32.75 -39.55
N TYR A 257 8.81 -31.64 -40.21
CA TYR A 257 8.31 -31.67 -41.60
C TYR A 257 9.38 -32.05 -42.64
N GLN A 258 10.67 -31.93 -42.30
CA GLN A 258 11.78 -32.38 -43.15
C GLN A 258 12.08 -33.86 -42.89
N LEU A 259 11.95 -34.31 -41.64
CA LEU A 259 12.15 -35.69 -41.23
C LEU A 259 11.09 -36.58 -41.89
N LEU A 260 9.82 -36.22 -41.75
CA LEU A 260 8.70 -37.07 -42.11
C LEU A 260 8.75 -37.62 -43.56
N PRO A 261 8.94 -36.80 -44.62
CA PRO A 261 9.01 -37.31 -45.99
C PRO A 261 10.25 -38.19 -46.22
N MET A 262 11.40 -37.81 -45.66
CA MET A 262 12.64 -38.58 -45.78
C MET A 262 12.56 -39.92 -45.05
N PHE A 263 11.93 -39.93 -43.86
CA PHE A 263 11.70 -41.11 -43.06
C PHE A 263 10.74 -42.07 -43.76
N ILE A 264 9.63 -41.58 -44.34
CA ILE A 264 8.70 -42.42 -45.11
C ILE A 264 9.41 -43.07 -46.30
N LEU A 265 10.18 -42.29 -47.07
CA LEU A 265 10.91 -42.81 -48.23
C LEU A 265 11.93 -43.87 -47.81
N LEU A 266 12.73 -43.57 -46.79
CA LEU A 266 13.75 -44.49 -46.29
C LEU A 266 13.14 -45.73 -45.62
N ALA A 267 12.00 -45.58 -44.94
CA ALA A 267 11.24 -46.69 -44.37
C ALA A 267 10.71 -47.63 -45.47
N LEU A 268 10.18 -47.11 -46.57
CA LEU A 268 9.77 -47.93 -47.72
C LEU A 268 10.95 -48.71 -48.33
N VAL A 269 12.10 -48.05 -48.49
CA VAL A 269 13.33 -48.70 -48.96
C VAL A 269 13.79 -49.79 -47.98
N SER A 270 13.79 -49.50 -46.67
CA SER A 270 14.16 -50.48 -45.65
C SER A 270 13.19 -51.67 -45.60
N ALA A 271 11.89 -51.44 -45.80
CA ALA A 271 10.88 -52.50 -45.82
C ALA A 271 11.05 -53.41 -47.04
N TYR A 272 11.36 -52.85 -48.22
CA TYR A 272 11.61 -53.64 -49.42
C TYR A 272 12.90 -54.46 -49.30
N THR A 273 13.99 -53.81 -48.91
CA THR A 273 15.30 -54.46 -48.74
C THR A 273 15.27 -55.51 -47.64
N GLY A 274 14.53 -55.25 -46.55
CA GLY A 274 14.27 -56.22 -45.48
C GLY A 274 13.51 -57.45 -45.96
N LYS A 275 12.44 -57.29 -46.76
CA LYS A 275 11.73 -58.43 -47.36
C LYS A 275 12.66 -59.31 -48.21
N VAL A 276 13.52 -58.70 -49.04
CA VAL A 276 14.47 -59.41 -49.89
C VAL A 276 15.55 -60.11 -49.06
N ALA A 277 16.11 -59.43 -48.06
CA ALA A 277 17.13 -59.98 -47.16
C ALA A 277 16.61 -61.16 -46.33
N LEU A 278 15.43 -61.01 -45.70
CA LEU A 278 14.81 -62.07 -44.90
C LEU A 278 14.44 -63.29 -45.75
N LYS A 279 13.99 -63.09 -47.00
CA LYS A 279 13.72 -64.21 -47.92
C LYS A 279 15.00 -64.96 -48.29
N ALA A 280 16.11 -64.25 -48.54
CA ALA A 280 17.40 -64.86 -48.86
C ALA A 280 18.02 -65.59 -47.65
N LEU A 281 17.88 -65.04 -46.44
CA LEU A 281 18.33 -65.71 -45.21
C LEU A 281 17.51 -66.96 -44.91
N ARG A 282 16.18 -66.90 -45.12
CA ARG A 282 15.30 -68.07 -44.93
C ARG A 282 15.64 -69.20 -45.92
N SER A 283 15.95 -68.89 -47.17
CA SER A 283 16.32 -69.93 -48.15
C SER A 283 17.69 -70.54 -47.85
N GLN A 284 18.63 -69.79 -47.27
CA GLN A 284 19.90 -70.32 -46.78
C GLN A 284 19.75 -71.19 -45.53
N SER A 285 18.79 -70.87 -44.64
CA SER A 285 18.51 -71.67 -43.44
C SER A 285 17.75 -72.97 -43.74
N ALA A 286 17.05 -73.05 -44.87
CA ALA A 286 16.31 -74.24 -45.29
C ALA A 286 17.18 -75.22 -46.12
N ARG A 287 18.43 -74.85 -46.43
CA ARG A 287 19.46 -75.70 -47.03
C ARG A 287 20.42 -76.18 -45.95
#